data_AF-A0A2W4M3L0-F1
#
_entry.id   AF-A0A2W4M3L0-F1
#
_cell.length_a   1.000
_cell.length_b   1.000
_cell.length_c   1.000
_cell.angle_alpha   90.00
_cell.angle_beta   90.00
_cell.angle_gamma   90.00
#
_symmetry.space_group_name_H-M   'P 1'
#
loop_
_entity.id
_entity.type
_entity.pdbx_description
1 polymer ?
#
loop_
_entity_poly.entity_id
_entity_poly.type
_entity_poly.pdbx_seq_one_letter_code
_entity_poly.pdbx_strand_id
1 'polypeptide(L)'
;MSERTRNIAYLAVIVALIGVVGFLVATNPTESDRVEHLGSIIMCPVCQGEAIISSPSQMAREMMDLIRERVSEGGTDQQIIDELTASYGQGILLDPPVTGPTLILWLAPAVALVAGIGVILWWRRHPGAPDGGETTPGPSRARVAVGALILIGSAAAVLVAVTSFLQQRDDTASGLADIQVENLDEVSNQTLEAVIAANADHPQISGMRLALADRYREEGNYRAAFPHYLAVAESEDAPSGQKVAALAGLAWITWDGNGEVDTAIGLLDRA
;
A
#
# COMPACT_ATOMS: atom_id res chain seq x y z
N MET A 1 41.74 -27.87 46.23
CA MET A 1 40.32 -27.72 45.83
C MET A 1 39.64 -29.06 46.07
N SER A 2 38.59 -29.12 46.90
CA SER A 2 37.93 -30.39 47.20
C SER A 2 37.22 -30.89 45.95
N GLU A 3 37.18 -32.21 45.77
CA GLU A 3 36.54 -32.85 44.61
C GLU A 3 35.09 -32.38 44.40
N ARG A 4 34.39 -32.04 45.49
CA ARG A 4 33.07 -31.40 45.47
C ARG A 4 33.06 -30.02 44.79
N THR A 5 34.02 -29.14 45.11
CA THR A 5 34.11 -27.81 44.47
C THR A 5 34.39 -27.90 42.97
N ARG A 6 35.19 -28.90 42.55
CA ARG A 6 35.46 -29.17 41.14
C ARG A 6 34.21 -29.68 40.42
N ASN A 7 33.45 -30.58 41.03
CA ASN A 7 32.22 -31.12 40.44
C ASN A 7 31.10 -30.06 40.34
N ILE A 8 30.98 -29.17 41.34
CA ILE A 8 30.03 -28.04 41.30
C ILE A 8 30.39 -27.06 40.17
N ALA A 9 31.68 -26.76 39.99
CA ALA A 9 32.13 -25.91 38.89
C ALA A 9 31.84 -26.54 37.51
N TYR A 10 32.08 -27.85 37.33
CA TYR A 10 31.73 -28.54 36.09
C TYR A 10 30.22 -28.54 35.81
N LEU A 11 29.38 -28.80 36.82
CA LEU A 11 27.92 -28.74 36.67
C LEU A 11 27.44 -27.33 36.29
N ALA A 12 27.97 -26.28 36.91
CA ALA A 12 27.63 -24.90 36.58
C ALA A 12 28.00 -24.54 35.13
N VAL A 13 29.17 -24.98 34.66
CA VAL A 13 29.61 -24.77 33.27
C VAL A 13 28.74 -25.53 32.29
N ILE A 14 28.35 -26.78 32.60
CA ILE A 14 27.47 -27.59 31.75
C ILE A 14 26.08 -26.94 31.67
N VAL A 15 25.52 -26.48 32.79
CA VAL A 15 24.21 -25.78 32.80
C VAL A 15 24.28 -24.47 32.02
N ALA A 16 25.37 -23.71 32.14
CA ALA A 16 25.56 -22.48 31.36
C ALA A 16 25.69 -22.78 29.86
N LEU A 17 26.43 -23.83 29.46
CA LEU A 17 26.53 -24.26 28.06
C LEU A 17 25.18 -24.71 27.49
N ILE A 18 24.39 -25.47 28.26
CA ILE A 18 23.04 -25.88 27.86
C ILE A 18 22.13 -24.66 27.70
N GLY A 19 22.22 -23.68 28.60
CA GLY A 19 21.46 -22.43 28.50
C GLY A 19 21.82 -21.62 27.26
N VAL A 20 23.10 -21.51 26.92
CA VAL A 20 23.58 -20.81 25.72
C VAL A 20 23.14 -21.53 24.43
N VAL A 21 23.26 -22.85 24.38
CA VAL A 21 22.82 -23.64 23.22
C VAL A 21 21.30 -23.56 23.04
N GLY A 22 20.54 -23.63 24.15
CA GLY A 22 19.08 -23.47 24.12
C GLY A 22 18.66 -22.09 23.60
N PHE A 23 19.36 -21.03 23.98
CA PHE A 23 19.12 -19.68 23.47
C PHE A 23 19.41 -19.56 21.97
N LEU A 24 20.54 -20.09 21.49
CA LEU A 24 20.92 -20.02 20.07
C LEU A 24 19.98 -20.80 19.14
N VAL A 25 19.46 -21.94 19.59
CA VAL A 25 18.47 -22.73 18.82
C VAL A 25 17.12 -22.02 18.77
N ALA A 26 16.70 -21.39 19.88
CA ALA A 26 15.43 -20.66 19.93
C ALA A 26 15.42 -19.40 19.03
N THR A 27 16.58 -18.87 18.65
CA THR A 27 16.68 -17.64 17.84
C THR A 27 16.83 -17.88 16.34
N ASN A 28 16.87 -19.13 15.86
CA ASN A 28 16.91 -19.40 14.42
C ASN A 28 15.47 -19.52 13.89
N PRO A 29 14.94 -18.52 13.18
CA PRO A 29 13.60 -18.61 12.62
C PRO A 29 13.54 -19.74 11.60
N THR A 30 12.46 -20.51 11.65
CA THR A 30 12.19 -21.53 10.64
C THR A 30 11.78 -20.89 9.32
N GLU A 31 11.82 -21.64 8.22
CA GLU A 31 11.31 -21.14 6.93
C GLU A 31 9.85 -20.72 7.01
N SER A 32 9.02 -21.46 7.76
CA SER A 32 7.62 -21.06 8.00
C SER A 32 7.51 -19.74 8.75
N ASP A 33 8.35 -19.51 9.77
CA ASP A 33 8.34 -18.26 10.52
C ASP A 33 8.74 -17.08 9.62
N ARG A 34 9.68 -17.30 8.70
CA ARG A 34 10.11 -16.29 7.72
C ARG A 34 9.01 -15.96 6.71
N VAL A 35 8.36 -16.98 6.15
CA VAL A 35 7.23 -16.79 5.23
C VAL A 35 6.08 -16.04 5.92
N GLU A 36 5.77 -16.41 7.16
CA GLU A 36 4.74 -15.74 7.95
C GLU A 36 5.12 -14.28 8.24
N HIS A 37 6.37 -14.04 8.63
CA HIS A 37 6.88 -12.69 8.87
C HIS A 37 6.78 -11.81 7.62
N LEU A 38 7.32 -12.27 6.49
CA LEU A 38 7.27 -11.56 5.21
C LEU A 38 5.82 -11.28 4.79
N GLY A 39 4.94 -12.27 4.93
CA GLY A 39 3.52 -12.13 4.62
C GLY A 39 2.78 -11.10 5.48
N SER A 40 3.25 -10.84 6.71
CA SER A 40 2.65 -9.86 7.62
C SER A 40 3.07 -8.41 7.36
N ILE A 41 4.25 -8.20 6.78
CA ILE A 41 4.83 -6.87 6.54
C ILE A 41 4.62 -6.36 5.10
N ILE A 42 4.15 -7.23 4.20
CA ILE A 42 3.86 -6.89 2.80
C ILE A 42 2.35 -6.73 2.62
N MET A 43 1.95 -5.61 2.03
CA MET A 43 0.58 -5.21 1.72
C MET A 43 0.19 -5.68 0.32
N CYS A 44 -1.05 -6.14 0.17
CA CYS A 44 -1.60 -6.45 -1.13
C CYS A 44 -1.89 -5.13 -1.91
N PRO A 45 -1.30 -4.91 -3.10
CA PRO A 45 -1.40 -3.64 -3.83
C PRO A 45 -2.81 -3.36 -4.38
N VAL A 46 -3.63 -4.40 -4.53
CA VAL A 46 -5.01 -4.31 -5.04
C VAL A 46 -6.06 -4.39 -3.91
N CYS A 47 -5.61 -4.55 -2.67
CA CYS A 47 -6.47 -4.68 -1.50
C CYS A 47 -6.43 -3.38 -0.69
N GLN A 48 -7.49 -3.13 0.10
CA GLN A 48 -7.61 -1.89 0.89
C GLN A 48 -6.72 -1.89 2.15
N GLY A 49 -5.40 -1.90 1.97
CA GLY A 49 -4.47 -1.73 3.09
C GLY A 49 -4.20 -2.99 3.92
N GLU A 50 -4.50 -4.18 3.37
CA GLU A 50 -4.38 -5.44 4.09
C GLU A 50 -3.09 -6.19 3.76
N ALA A 51 -2.53 -6.91 4.75
CA ALA A 51 -1.36 -7.75 4.56
C ALA A 51 -1.66 -8.94 3.64
N ILE A 52 -0.68 -9.38 2.86
CA ILE A 52 -0.86 -10.49 1.90
C ILE A 52 -1.17 -11.82 2.61
N ILE A 53 -0.76 -11.98 3.88
CA ILE A 53 -1.08 -13.20 4.64
C ILE A 53 -2.55 -13.29 5.06
N SER A 54 -3.24 -12.16 5.28
CA SER A 54 -4.65 -12.14 5.71
C SER A 54 -5.62 -11.87 4.58
N SER A 55 -5.15 -11.37 3.44
CA SER A 55 -5.98 -11.04 2.29
C SER A 55 -6.51 -12.28 1.53
N PRO A 56 -7.81 -12.37 1.22
CA PRO A 56 -8.39 -13.45 0.43
C PRO A 56 -8.25 -13.25 -1.09
N SER A 57 -7.51 -12.24 -1.55
CA SER A 57 -7.36 -11.97 -2.99
C SER A 57 -6.52 -13.04 -3.69
N GLN A 58 -6.73 -13.21 -5.00
CA GLN A 58 -5.89 -14.09 -5.82
C GLN A 58 -4.44 -13.59 -5.87
N MET A 59 -4.26 -12.27 -6.01
CA MET A 59 -2.96 -11.61 -5.98
C MET A 59 -2.15 -11.93 -4.72
N ALA A 60 -2.80 -11.87 -3.54
CA ALA A 60 -2.14 -12.17 -2.28
C ALA A 60 -1.66 -13.63 -2.20
N ARG A 61 -2.43 -14.58 -2.74
CA ARG A 61 -2.02 -15.99 -2.82
C ARG A 61 -0.80 -16.17 -3.70
N GLU A 62 -0.81 -15.57 -4.89
CA GLU A 62 0.32 -15.63 -5.83
C GLU A 62 1.61 -15.03 -5.23
N MET A 63 1.50 -13.90 -4.51
CA MET A 63 2.63 -13.32 -3.78
C MET A 63 3.13 -14.21 -2.63
N MET A 64 2.22 -14.84 -1.88
CA MET A 64 2.60 -15.79 -0.82
C MET A 64 3.30 -17.03 -1.38
N ASP A 65 2.89 -17.51 -2.55
CA ASP A 65 3.55 -18.63 -3.21
C ASP A 65 4.96 -18.26 -3.70
N LEU A 66 5.13 -17.07 -4.28
CA LEU A 66 6.45 -16.54 -4.65
C LEU A 66 7.37 -16.40 -3.42
N ILE A 67 6.86 -15.90 -2.30
CA ILE A 67 7.65 -15.78 -1.07
C ILE A 67 8.08 -17.16 -0.56
N ARG A 68 7.17 -18.15 -0.55
CA ARG A 68 7.51 -19.52 -0.14
C ARG A 68 8.61 -20.11 -1.01
N GLU A 69 8.51 -19.91 -2.32
CA GLU A 69 9.53 -20.35 -3.27
C GLU A 69 10.89 -19.73 -2.94
N ARG A 70 10.97 -18.40 -2.83
CA ARG A 70 12.26 -17.72 -2.56
C ARG A 70 12.85 -18.02 -1.18
N VAL A 71 12.01 -18.24 -0.16
CA VAL A 71 12.49 -18.70 1.14
C VAL A 71 13.08 -20.10 1.02
N SER A 72 12.42 -21.02 0.29
CA SER A 72 12.90 -22.39 0.09
C SER A 72 14.17 -22.48 -0.76
N GLU A 73 14.39 -21.52 -1.66
CA GLU A 73 15.63 -21.36 -2.43
C GLU A 73 16.79 -20.79 -1.60
N GLY A 74 16.54 -20.42 -0.34
CA GLY A 74 17.55 -19.84 0.55
C GLY A 74 17.80 -18.34 0.35
N GLY A 75 16.90 -17.63 -0.35
CA GLY A 75 16.93 -16.17 -0.46
C GLY A 75 16.78 -15.51 0.90
N THR A 76 17.43 -14.36 1.12
CA THR A 76 17.30 -13.60 2.38
C THR A 76 16.04 -12.74 2.39
N ASP A 77 15.52 -12.39 3.56
CA ASP A 77 14.29 -11.58 3.68
C ASP A 77 14.42 -10.26 2.91
N GLN A 78 15.60 -9.61 2.99
CA GLN A 78 15.87 -8.37 2.28
C GLN A 78 15.88 -8.55 0.76
N GLN A 79 16.45 -9.65 0.24
CA GLN A 79 16.43 -9.92 -1.21
C GLN A 79 15.01 -10.11 -1.73
N ILE A 80 14.17 -10.80 -0.96
CA ILE A 80 12.77 -11.03 -1.31
C ILE A 80 11.99 -9.71 -1.30
N ILE A 81 12.21 -8.88 -0.28
CA ILE A 81 11.62 -7.53 -0.20
C ILE A 81 12.08 -6.66 -1.38
N ASP A 82 13.38 -6.64 -1.68
CA ASP A 82 13.94 -5.83 -2.77
C ASP A 82 13.39 -6.27 -4.14
N GLU A 83 13.23 -7.57 -4.35
CA GLU A 83 12.60 -8.11 -5.56
C GLU A 83 11.13 -7.70 -5.69
N LEU A 84 10.36 -7.87 -4.61
CA LEU A 84 8.94 -7.49 -4.62
C LEU A 84 8.76 -5.98 -4.79
N THR A 85 9.58 -5.17 -4.13
CA THR A 85 9.53 -3.71 -4.26
C THR A 85 10.00 -3.22 -5.62
N ALA A 86 10.89 -3.95 -6.30
CA ALA A 86 11.27 -3.64 -7.68
C ALA A 86 10.10 -3.86 -8.66
N SER A 87 9.26 -4.87 -8.44
CA SER A 87 8.10 -5.17 -9.29
C SER A 87 6.86 -4.35 -8.95
N TYR A 88 6.58 -4.12 -7.66
CA TYR A 88 5.32 -3.54 -7.19
C TYR A 88 5.47 -2.16 -6.53
N GLY A 89 6.70 -1.65 -6.41
CA GLY A 89 7.02 -0.35 -5.82
C GLY A 89 7.23 -0.38 -4.31
N GLN A 90 7.70 0.74 -3.75
CA GLN A 90 7.99 0.86 -2.30
C GLN A 90 6.73 0.90 -1.42
N GLY A 91 5.56 1.19 -2.00
CA GLY A 91 4.28 1.31 -1.29
C GLY A 91 3.68 -0.03 -0.83
N ILE A 92 4.33 -1.15 -1.11
CA ILE A 92 3.87 -2.48 -0.65
C ILE A 92 4.33 -2.81 0.77
N LEU A 93 5.31 -2.12 1.33
CA LEU A 93 5.73 -2.37 2.72
C LEU A 93 4.79 -1.65 3.68
N LEU A 94 4.20 -2.38 4.63
CA LEU A 94 3.39 -1.77 5.70
C LEU A 94 4.24 -0.83 6.58
N ASP A 95 5.52 -1.20 6.78
CA ASP A 95 6.49 -0.36 7.47
C ASP A 95 7.48 0.25 6.47
N PRO A 96 7.43 1.57 6.24
CA PRO A 96 8.36 2.21 5.32
C PRO A 96 9.80 2.11 5.84
N PRO A 97 10.76 1.69 5.01
CA PRO A 97 12.16 1.57 5.43
C PRO A 97 12.71 2.93 5.85
N VAL A 98 13.53 2.95 6.91
CA VAL A 98 14.23 4.14 7.40
C VAL A 98 15.33 4.61 6.42
N THR A 99 14.90 5.22 5.32
CA THR A 99 15.75 5.87 4.31
C THR A 99 16.00 7.34 4.68
N GLY A 100 16.99 7.98 4.04
CA GLY A 100 17.40 9.37 4.33
C GLY A 100 16.25 10.37 4.51
N PRO A 101 15.26 10.44 3.59
CA PRO A 101 14.10 11.33 3.73
C PRO A 101 13.19 10.96 4.90
N THR A 102 12.86 9.68 5.06
CA THR A 102 12.04 9.22 6.20
C THR A 102 12.72 9.45 7.53
N LEU A 103 14.06 9.38 7.60
CA LEU A 103 14.83 9.64 8.82
C LEU A 103 14.62 11.07 9.35
N ILE A 104 14.46 12.05 8.45
CA ILE A 104 14.14 13.43 8.83
C ILE A 104 12.78 13.50 9.52
N LEU A 105 11.78 12.79 8.99
CA LEU A 105 10.44 12.73 9.57
C LEU A 105 10.46 12.11 10.98
N TRP A 106 11.27 11.06 11.17
CA TRP A 106 11.46 10.41 12.47
C TRP A 106 12.25 11.27 13.48
N LEU A 107 13.24 12.05 13.03
CA LEU A 107 14.06 12.91 13.91
C LEU A 107 13.41 14.26 14.22
N ALA A 108 12.52 14.75 13.36
CA ALA A 108 11.81 16.02 13.54
C ALA A 108 11.18 16.19 14.94
N PRO A 109 10.41 15.23 15.51
CA PRO A 109 9.83 15.38 16.84
C PRO A 109 10.88 15.47 17.95
N ALA A 110 11.97 14.70 17.85
CA ALA A 110 13.05 14.75 18.84
C ALA A 110 13.78 16.11 18.81
N VAL A 111 14.08 16.62 17.62
CA VAL A 111 14.72 17.93 17.43
C VAL A 111 13.82 19.06 17.94
N ALA A 112 12.52 19.01 17.63
CA ALA A 112 11.55 20.00 18.12
C ALA A 112 11.46 20.01 19.65
N LEU A 113 11.49 18.83 20.28
CA LEU A 113 11.46 18.70 21.74
C LEU A 113 12.72 19.30 22.38
N VAL A 114 13.90 18.98 21.85
CA VAL A 114 15.18 19.54 22.34
C VAL A 114 15.22 21.06 22.17
N ALA A 115 14.77 21.57 21.02
CA ALA A 115 14.69 23.00 20.76
C ALA A 115 13.73 23.71 21.74
N GLY A 116 12.54 23.14 21.97
CA GLY A 116 11.57 23.69 22.92
C GLY A 116 12.09 23.73 24.35
N ILE A 117 12.75 22.66 24.81
CA ILE A 117 13.40 22.63 26.13
C ILE A 117 14.49 23.69 26.22
N GLY A 118 15.32 23.84 25.17
CA GLY A 118 16.36 24.86 25.10
C GLY A 118 15.81 26.28 25.28
N VAL A 119 14.70 26.61 24.62
CA VAL A 119 14.02 27.91 24.75
C VAL A 119 13.49 28.13 26.18
N ILE A 120 12.86 27.12 26.78
CA ILE A 120 12.33 27.21 28.15
C ILE A 120 13.47 27.43 29.16
N LEU A 121 14.56 26.67 29.05
CA LEU A 121 15.71 26.81 29.94
C LEU A 121 16.40 28.16 29.78
N TRP A 122 16.50 28.67 28.55
CA TRP A 122 17.02 30.00 28.27
C TRP A 122 16.15 31.10 28.91
N TRP A 123 14.82 31.00 28.81
CA TRP A 123 13.89 31.94 29.49
C TRP A 123 13.99 31.86 31.01
N ARG A 124 14.18 30.68 31.60
CA ARG A 124 14.33 30.54 33.06
C ARG A 124 15.66 31.09 33.59
N ARG A 125 16.72 31.09 32.77
CA ARG A 125 18.04 31.63 33.15
C ARG A 125 18.18 33.14 33.00
N HIS A 126 17.21 33.80 32.37
CA HIS A 126 17.13 35.26 32.30
C HIS A 126 15.83 35.77 32.93
N PRO A 127 15.63 35.65 34.26
CA PRO A 127 14.55 36.36 34.94
C PRO A 127 14.77 37.86 34.72
N GLY A 128 13.72 38.57 34.29
CA GLY A 128 13.78 40.03 34.26
C GLY A 128 14.15 40.55 35.64
N ALA A 129 15.09 41.49 35.70
CA ALA A 129 15.43 42.19 36.93
C ALA A 129 14.13 42.73 37.57
N PRO A 130 13.94 42.61 38.90
CA PRO A 130 12.84 43.28 39.57
C PRO A 130 13.12 44.78 39.55
N ASP A 131 12.45 45.50 38.64
CA ASP A 131 12.51 46.95 38.59
C ASP A 131 11.69 47.50 39.76
N GLY A 132 12.39 48.00 40.78
CA GLY A 132 11.80 48.84 41.82
C GLY A 132 11.61 50.26 41.29
N GLY A 133 10.35 50.70 41.19
CA GLY A 133 9.97 52.10 41.01
C GLY A 133 9.15 52.40 39.75
N GLU A 134 7.87 52.66 39.95
CA GLU A 134 6.82 53.11 39.02
C GLU A 134 7.24 53.73 37.67
N THR A 135 6.97 53.01 36.57
CA THR A 135 5.98 53.36 35.53
C THR A 135 5.90 52.20 34.54
N THR A 136 4.68 51.78 34.22
CA THR A 136 4.24 50.59 33.45
C THR A 136 5.32 49.82 32.66
N PRO A 137 5.68 48.58 33.06
CA PRO A 137 6.69 47.79 32.36
C PRO A 137 6.10 47.18 31.08
N GLY A 138 6.43 47.75 29.92
CA GLY A 138 6.31 47.06 28.63
C GLY A 138 7.45 46.05 28.47
N PRO A 139 7.24 44.89 27.82
CA PRO A 139 8.31 43.92 27.60
C PRO A 139 9.48 44.58 26.87
N SER A 140 10.72 44.41 27.38
CA SER A 140 11.92 45.00 26.77
C SER A 140 11.97 44.64 25.28
N ARG A 141 12.15 45.63 24.39
CA ARG A 141 12.12 45.46 22.93
C ARG A 141 12.97 44.28 22.42
N ALA A 142 14.09 43.99 23.10
CA ALA A 142 14.96 42.85 22.80
C ALA A 142 14.27 41.49 23.00
N ARG A 143 13.45 41.31 24.04
CA ARG A 143 12.72 40.06 24.31
C ARG A 143 11.57 39.84 23.32
N VAL A 144 10.88 40.91 22.93
CA VAL A 144 9.83 40.85 21.89
C VAL A 144 10.45 40.54 20.53
N ALA A 145 11.60 41.13 20.21
CA ALA A 145 12.32 40.87 18.95
C ALA A 145 12.82 39.43 18.86
N VAL A 146 13.38 38.87 19.95
CA VAL A 146 13.84 37.47 19.98
C VAL A 146 12.65 36.49 19.89
N GLY A 147 11.56 36.75 20.62
CA GLY A 147 10.35 35.92 20.53
C GLY A 147 9.71 35.96 19.13
N ALA A 148 9.68 37.13 18.49
CA ALA A 148 9.19 37.29 17.13
C ALA A 148 10.08 36.57 16.11
N LEU A 149 11.41 36.66 16.25
CA LEU A 149 12.36 35.96 15.36
C LEU A 149 12.26 34.44 15.47
N ILE A 150 12.08 33.91 16.69
CA ILE A 150 11.86 32.47 16.90
C ILE A 150 10.55 32.03 16.24
N LEU A 151 9.45 32.76 16.47
CA LEU A 151 8.15 32.44 15.88
C LEU A 151 8.20 32.46 14.34
N ILE A 152 8.80 33.50 13.76
CA ILE A 152 8.98 33.63 12.31
C ILE A 152 9.86 32.49 11.77
N GLY A 153 10.96 32.16 12.45
CA GLY A 153 11.84 31.06 12.07
C GLY A 153 11.14 29.69 12.11
N SER A 154 10.37 29.41 13.16
CA SER A 154 9.57 28.19 13.25
C SER A 154 8.45 28.14 12.20
N ALA A 155 7.78 29.26 11.91
CA ALA A 155 6.76 29.32 10.86
C ALA A 155 7.36 29.08 9.47
N ALA A 156 8.53 29.66 9.18
CA ALA A 156 9.23 29.43 7.92
C ALA A 156 9.72 27.97 7.79
N ALA A 157 10.23 27.37 8.87
CA ALA A 157 10.65 25.96 8.87
C ALA A 157 9.46 25.02 8.66
N VAL A 158 8.31 25.29 9.28
CA VAL A 158 7.06 24.53 9.05
C VAL A 158 6.59 24.70 7.61
N LEU A 159 6.63 25.92 7.06
CA LEU A 159 6.24 26.17 5.67
C LEU A 159 7.14 25.40 4.68
N VAL A 160 8.45 25.37 4.91
CA VAL A 160 9.41 24.61 4.09
C VAL A 160 9.19 23.09 4.23
N ALA A 161 8.94 22.60 5.44
CA ALA A 161 8.64 21.19 5.67
C ALA A 161 7.30 20.76 5.03
N VAL A 162 6.28 21.61 5.13
CA VAL A 162 4.97 21.35 4.50
C VAL A 162 5.10 21.39 2.98
N THR A 163 5.77 22.39 2.41
CA THR A 163 5.94 22.49 0.95
C THR A 163 6.75 21.31 0.39
N SER A 164 7.87 20.94 1.02
CA SER A 164 8.64 19.77 0.62
C SER A 164 7.85 18.46 0.72
N PHE A 165 7.05 18.29 1.78
CA PHE A 165 6.18 17.13 1.93
C PHE A 165 5.06 17.08 0.87
N LEU A 166 4.47 18.23 0.56
CA LEU A 166 3.47 18.34 -0.51
C LEU A 166 4.07 18.03 -1.89
N GLN A 167 5.29 18.52 -2.17
CA GLN A 167 6.00 18.23 -3.41
C GLN A 167 6.34 16.74 -3.59
N GLN A 168 6.78 16.07 -2.52
CA GLN A 168 7.02 14.61 -2.55
C GLN A 168 5.74 13.81 -2.87
N ARG A 169 4.58 14.34 -2.44
CA ARG A 169 3.27 13.75 -2.71
C ARG A 169 2.87 13.90 -4.18
N ASP A 170 3.14 15.07 -4.77
CA ASP A 170 2.90 15.34 -6.19
C ASP A 170 3.80 14.49 -7.08
N ASP A 171 5.08 14.30 -6.72
CA ASP A 171 5.99 13.44 -7.49
C ASP A 171 5.54 11.96 -7.48
N THR A 172 5.02 11.48 -6.34
CA THR A 172 4.48 10.11 -6.23
C THR A 172 3.15 9.97 -7.00
N ALA A 173 2.32 11.01 -7.03
CA ALA A 173 1.11 11.07 -7.85
C ALA A 173 1.43 11.24 -9.34
N SER A 174 2.57 11.86 -9.70
CA SER A 174 3.01 12.08 -11.07
C SER A 174 3.42 10.79 -11.79
N GLY A 175 3.73 9.72 -11.06
CA GLY A 175 3.89 8.38 -11.62
C GLY A 175 2.63 7.84 -12.30
N LEU A 176 1.45 8.41 -12.00
CA LEU A 176 0.18 8.16 -12.68
C LEU A 176 -0.15 9.22 -13.74
N ALA A 177 0.53 10.38 -13.73
CA ALA A 177 0.28 11.49 -14.63
C ALA A 177 0.86 11.28 -16.03
N ASP A 178 1.79 10.34 -16.20
CA ASP A 178 2.34 9.92 -17.50
C ASP A 178 1.58 8.74 -18.12
N ILE A 179 0.53 8.24 -17.46
CA ILE A 179 -0.42 7.34 -18.12
C ILE A 179 -1.28 8.23 -19.03
N GLN A 180 -1.00 8.18 -20.33
CA GLN A 180 -1.92 8.70 -21.34
C GLN A 180 -3.20 7.89 -21.27
N VAL A 181 -4.14 8.31 -20.43
CA VAL A 181 -5.51 7.80 -20.43
C VAL A 181 -6.15 8.33 -21.70
N GLU A 182 -6.05 7.55 -22.77
CA GLU A 182 -6.76 7.82 -24.01
C GLU A 182 -8.25 7.91 -23.68
N ASN A 183 -8.91 8.97 -24.17
CA ASN A 183 -10.32 9.17 -23.89
C ASN A 183 -11.11 8.05 -24.59
N LEU A 184 -11.63 7.11 -23.80
CA LEU A 184 -12.33 5.92 -24.27
C LEU A 184 -13.55 6.27 -25.15
N ASP A 185 -14.09 7.49 -25.01
CA ASP A 185 -15.20 8.00 -25.80
C ASP A 185 -14.82 8.23 -27.27
N GLU A 186 -13.52 8.46 -27.55
CA GLU A 186 -13.00 8.66 -28.91
C GLU A 186 -12.60 7.35 -29.61
N VAL A 187 -12.52 6.24 -28.86
CA VAL A 187 -12.17 4.94 -29.40
C VAL A 187 -13.36 4.36 -30.18
N SER A 188 -13.15 4.11 -31.48
CA SER A 188 -14.19 3.53 -32.34
C SER A 188 -14.53 2.09 -31.97
N ASN A 189 -15.79 1.66 -32.19
CA ASN A 189 -16.19 0.27 -31.97
C ASN A 189 -15.33 -0.70 -32.79
N GLN A 190 -14.92 -0.32 -34.01
CA GLN A 190 -14.06 -1.13 -34.88
C GLN A 190 -12.66 -1.32 -34.29
N THR A 191 -12.11 -0.30 -33.65
CA THR A 191 -10.83 -0.40 -32.93
C THR A 191 -10.98 -1.37 -31.76
N LEU A 192 -12.08 -1.25 -31.00
CA LEU A 192 -12.33 -2.09 -29.84
C LEU A 192 -12.53 -3.56 -30.23
N GLU A 193 -13.25 -3.82 -31.32
CA GLU A 193 -13.38 -5.15 -31.93
C GLU A 193 -12.02 -5.73 -32.32
N ALA A 194 -11.16 -4.93 -32.97
CA ALA A 194 -9.83 -5.38 -33.40
C ALA A 194 -8.94 -5.76 -32.20
N VAL A 195 -8.98 -4.97 -31.12
CA VAL A 195 -8.22 -5.27 -29.90
C VAL A 195 -8.75 -6.52 -29.21
N ILE A 196 -10.08 -6.66 -29.10
CA ILE A 196 -10.71 -7.85 -28.52
C ILE A 196 -10.38 -9.09 -29.34
N ALA A 197 -10.41 -9.00 -30.67
CA ALA A 197 -10.06 -10.11 -31.56
C ALA A 197 -8.59 -10.50 -31.44
N ALA A 198 -7.68 -9.53 -31.31
CA ALA A 198 -6.26 -9.79 -31.14
C ALA A 198 -5.90 -10.42 -29.78
N ASN A 199 -6.77 -10.26 -28.77
CA ASN A 199 -6.54 -10.70 -27.40
C ASN A 199 -7.62 -11.68 -26.91
N ALA A 200 -8.18 -12.47 -27.83
CA ALA A 200 -9.32 -13.33 -27.53
C ALA A 200 -9.01 -14.36 -26.42
N ASP A 201 -7.75 -14.79 -26.31
CA ASP A 201 -7.29 -15.81 -25.37
C ASP A 201 -6.88 -15.22 -24.00
N HIS A 202 -6.94 -13.90 -23.82
CA HIS A 202 -6.53 -13.26 -22.57
C HIS A 202 -7.70 -13.15 -21.57
N PRO A 203 -7.54 -13.61 -20.31
CA PRO A 203 -8.62 -13.62 -19.32
C PRO A 203 -9.13 -12.22 -18.94
N GLN A 204 -8.31 -11.19 -19.14
CA GLN A 204 -8.65 -9.81 -18.80
C GLN A 204 -9.51 -9.10 -19.86
N ILE A 205 -9.82 -9.75 -20.99
CA ILE A 205 -10.57 -9.12 -22.10
C ILE A 205 -12.08 -9.01 -21.82
N SER A 206 -12.60 -9.72 -20.82
CA SER A 206 -14.04 -9.81 -20.53
C SER A 206 -14.67 -8.46 -20.20
N GLY A 207 -13.96 -7.59 -19.47
CA GLY A 207 -14.44 -6.23 -19.18
C GLY A 207 -14.57 -5.37 -20.45
N MET A 208 -13.61 -5.50 -21.36
CA MET A 208 -13.63 -4.77 -22.63
C MET A 208 -14.72 -5.28 -23.58
N ARG A 209 -14.95 -6.61 -23.60
CA ARG A 209 -16.09 -7.21 -24.30
C ARG A 209 -17.42 -6.70 -23.78
N LEU A 210 -17.58 -6.62 -22.46
CA LEU A 210 -18.82 -6.13 -21.84
C LEU A 210 -19.08 -4.67 -22.21
N ALA A 211 -18.06 -3.81 -22.11
CA ALA A 211 -18.17 -2.40 -22.50
C ALA A 211 -18.54 -2.22 -23.98
N LEU A 212 -17.93 -3.00 -24.89
CA LEU A 212 -18.30 -2.97 -26.31
C LEU A 212 -19.75 -3.46 -26.54
N ALA A 213 -20.17 -4.52 -25.82
CA ALA A 213 -21.53 -5.03 -25.90
C ALA A 213 -22.56 -3.98 -25.47
N ASP A 214 -22.29 -3.25 -24.39
CA ASP A 214 -23.14 -2.17 -23.90
C ASP A 214 -23.27 -1.03 -24.91
N ARG A 215 -22.16 -0.64 -25.57
CA ARG A 215 -22.19 0.36 -26.65
C ARG A 215 -23.09 -0.08 -27.80
N TYR A 216 -22.94 -1.31 -28.28
CA TYR A 216 -23.80 -1.84 -29.35
C TYR A 216 -25.27 -1.96 -28.93
N ARG A 217 -25.54 -2.30 -27.67
CA ARG A 217 -26.90 -2.33 -27.13
C ARG A 217 -27.52 -0.94 -27.11
N GLU A 218 -26.79 0.08 -26.68
CA GLU A 218 -27.25 1.48 -26.68
C GLU A 218 -27.50 2.03 -28.09
N GLU A 219 -26.71 1.58 -29.07
CA GLU A 219 -26.94 1.86 -30.49
C GLU A 219 -28.13 1.07 -31.09
N GLY A 220 -28.73 0.13 -30.34
CA GLY A 220 -29.77 -0.77 -30.84
C GLY A 220 -29.26 -1.88 -31.77
N ASN A 221 -27.95 -2.05 -31.89
CA ASN A 221 -27.31 -3.07 -32.72
C ASN A 221 -27.14 -4.40 -31.96
N TYR A 222 -28.27 -5.05 -31.63
CA TYR A 222 -28.26 -6.29 -30.84
C TYR A 222 -27.54 -7.45 -31.51
N ARG A 223 -27.47 -7.46 -32.84
CA ARG A 223 -26.69 -8.45 -33.60
C ARG A 223 -25.20 -8.39 -33.27
N ALA A 224 -24.66 -7.17 -33.13
CA ALA A 224 -23.27 -6.97 -32.75
C ALA A 224 -23.07 -7.13 -31.23
N ALA A 225 -24.02 -6.71 -30.39
CA ALA A 225 -23.93 -6.84 -28.93
C ALA A 225 -23.91 -8.31 -28.45
N PHE A 226 -24.80 -9.16 -29.01
CA PHE A 226 -25.02 -10.53 -28.57
C PHE A 226 -23.74 -11.38 -28.42
N PRO A 227 -22.86 -11.51 -29.44
CA PRO A 227 -21.68 -12.36 -29.33
C PRO A 227 -20.70 -11.90 -28.24
N HIS A 228 -20.69 -10.61 -27.90
CA HIS A 228 -19.84 -10.10 -26.83
C HIS A 228 -20.38 -10.44 -25.44
N TYR A 229 -21.67 -10.25 -25.20
CA TYR A 229 -22.27 -10.67 -23.93
C TYR A 229 -22.17 -12.19 -23.74
N LEU A 230 -22.45 -12.98 -24.79
CA LEU A 230 -22.37 -14.43 -24.71
C LEU A 230 -20.95 -14.91 -24.36
N ALA A 231 -19.93 -14.35 -25.00
CA ALA A 231 -18.54 -14.68 -24.71
C ALA A 231 -18.14 -14.38 -23.25
N VAL A 232 -18.68 -13.33 -22.64
CA VAL A 232 -18.42 -13.01 -21.23
C VAL A 232 -19.19 -13.94 -20.29
N ALA A 233 -20.46 -14.24 -20.61
CA ALA A 233 -21.29 -15.13 -19.80
C ALA A 233 -20.73 -16.58 -19.78
N GLU A 234 -20.17 -17.04 -20.89
CA GLU A 234 -19.60 -18.39 -21.04
C GLU A 234 -18.12 -18.50 -20.64
N SER A 235 -17.44 -17.37 -20.39
CA SER A 235 -16.03 -17.36 -20.02
C SER A 235 -15.79 -18.10 -18.70
N GLU A 236 -14.75 -18.93 -18.61
CA GLU A 236 -14.37 -19.55 -17.33
C GLU A 236 -13.73 -18.52 -16.39
N ASP A 237 -12.86 -17.67 -16.95
CA ASP A 237 -12.02 -16.73 -16.20
C ASP A 237 -12.69 -15.40 -15.83
N ALA A 238 -13.82 -15.04 -16.46
CA ALA A 238 -14.47 -13.77 -16.19
C ALA A 238 -14.96 -13.68 -14.73
N PRO A 239 -14.73 -12.53 -14.03
CA PRO A 239 -15.27 -12.30 -12.69
C PRO A 239 -16.79 -12.51 -12.63
N SER A 240 -17.28 -13.04 -11.52
CA SER A 240 -18.71 -13.33 -11.33
C SER A 240 -19.60 -12.13 -11.64
N GLY A 241 -19.25 -10.94 -11.15
CA GLY A 241 -20.02 -9.71 -11.43
C GLY A 241 -20.13 -9.37 -12.92
N GLN A 242 -19.11 -9.68 -13.73
CA GLN A 242 -19.16 -9.45 -15.18
C GLN A 242 -20.04 -10.49 -15.89
N LYS A 243 -20.08 -11.74 -15.40
CA LYS A 243 -20.99 -12.77 -15.90
C LYS A 243 -22.45 -12.40 -15.62
N VAL A 244 -22.75 -11.91 -14.41
CA VAL A 244 -24.08 -11.39 -14.05
C VAL A 244 -24.48 -10.25 -14.98
N ALA A 245 -23.59 -9.28 -15.18
CA ALA A 245 -23.85 -8.15 -16.08
C ALA A 245 -24.08 -8.61 -17.53
N ALA A 246 -23.32 -9.60 -18.01
CA ALA A 246 -23.50 -10.16 -19.34
C ALA A 246 -24.83 -10.89 -19.51
N LEU A 247 -25.24 -11.68 -18.53
CA LEU A 247 -26.55 -12.35 -18.52
C LEU A 247 -27.71 -11.35 -18.46
N ALA A 248 -27.57 -10.29 -17.66
CA ALA A 248 -28.54 -9.20 -17.63
C ALA A 248 -28.62 -8.45 -18.97
N GLY A 249 -27.48 -8.22 -19.63
CA GLY A 249 -27.40 -7.66 -20.97
C GLY A 249 -28.09 -8.55 -22.02
N LEU A 250 -27.85 -9.86 -21.99
CA LEU A 250 -28.53 -10.84 -22.83
C LEU A 250 -30.05 -10.85 -22.58
N ALA A 251 -30.47 -10.80 -21.31
CA ALA A 251 -31.89 -10.73 -20.95
C ALA A 251 -32.53 -9.46 -21.52
N TRP A 252 -31.87 -8.31 -21.40
CA TRP A 252 -32.35 -7.05 -21.96
C TRP A 252 -32.52 -7.11 -23.47
N ILE A 253 -31.49 -7.52 -24.23
CA ILE A 253 -31.58 -7.55 -25.70
C ILE A 253 -32.56 -8.60 -26.20
N THR A 254 -32.78 -9.67 -25.42
CA THR A 254 -33.81 -10.67 -25.71
C THR A 254 -35.17 -10.02 -25.55
N TRP A 255 -35.49 -9.50 -24.36
CA TRP A 255 -36.77 -8.86 -24.10
C TRP A 255 -37.09 -7.71 -25.08
N ASP A 256 -36.15 -6.80 -25.30
CA ASP A 256 -36.35 -5.63 -26.16
C ASP A 256 -36.32 -5.98 -27.66
N GLY A 257 -35.43 -6.89 -28.07
CA GLY A 257 -35.20 -7.20 -29.47
C GLY A 257 -36.24 -8.14 -30.09
N ASN A 258 -36.66 -9.19 -29.37
CA ASN A 258 -37.59 -10.20 -29.91
C ASN A 258 -38.88 -10.37 -29.08
N GLY A 259 -38.99 -9.69 -27.93
CA GLY A 259 -40.18 -9.79 -27.06
C GLY A 259 -40.28 -11.09 -26.26
N GLU A 260 -39.25 -11.93 -26.23
CA GLU A 260 -39.25 -13.19 -25.50
C GLU A 260 -39.03 -12.97 -23.99
N VAL A 261 -40.13 -12.68 -23.29
CA VAL A 261 -40.13 -12.42 -21.85
C VAL A 261 -39.65 -13.63 -21.05
N ASP A 262 -40.10 -14.84 -21.38
CA ASP A 262 -39.74 -16.06 -20.63
C ASP A 262 -38.24 -16.39 -20.76
N THR A 263 -37.68 -16.21 -21.95
CA THR A 263 -36.24 -16.39 -22.20
C THR A 263 -35.43 -15.35 -21.41
N ALA A 264 -35.88 -14.09 -21.40
CA ALA A 264 -35.22 -13.03 -20.64
C ALA A 264 -35.25 -13.28 -19.13
N ILE A 265 -36.39 -13.73 -18.57
CA ILE A 265 -36.49 -14.13 -17.15
C ILE A 265 -35.54 -15.29 -16.86
N GLY A 266 -35.51 -16.32 -17.71
CA GLY A 266 -34.63 -17.47 -17.53
C GLY A 266 -33.13 -17.13 -17.58
N LEU A 267 -32.76 -16.02 -18.25
CA LEU A 267 -31.38 -15.50 -18.22
C LEU A 267 -31.08 -14.75 -16.91
N LEU A 268 -32.05 -13.99 -16.39
CA LEU A 268 -31.92 -13.30 -15.11
C LEU A 268 -31.86 -14.28 -13.92
N ASP A 269 -32.57 -15.40 -13.99
CA ASP A 269 -32.51 -16.44 -12.95
C ASP A 269 -31.14 -17.12 -12.86
N ARG A 270 -30.33 -17.05 -13.93
CA ARG A 270 -28.96 -17.58 -13.97
C ARG A 270 -27.91 -16.56 -13.54
N ALA A 271 -28.28 -15.28 -13.47
CA ALA A 271 -27.40 -14.16 -13.12
C ALA A 271 -27.28 -14.05 -11.59
#